data_AF-A0AAV7WL06-F1
#
_entry.id   AF-A0AAV7WL06-F1
#
_cell.length_a   1.000
_cell.length_b   1.000
_cell.length_c   1.000
_cell.angle_alpha   90.00
_cell.angle_beta   90.00
_cell.angle_gamma   90.00
#
_symmetry.space_group_name_H-M   'P 1'
#
loop_
_entity.id
_entity.type
_entity.pdbx_description
1 polymer ?
#
loop_
_entity_poly.entity_id
_entity_poly.type
_entity_poly.pdbx_seq_one_letter_code
_entity_poly.pdbx_strand_id
1 'polypeptide(L)'
;MRSDTPPNADAGGNCQSEPINNTASTDAKMLQLIYGTIRELQTETRAESWRARMAIKQLQGAVRKVAKSCVEIEEKLSTTENRISIVEAEVEVLKEQAETHIGKLTDIMWKDYENRQRRNNLRFLGIEEGVEGNDIRTYMIKLLRNAFPELTKWDWETEIQRVHRFPLARRAAIATMGDRFEDDALMLFEVLVEKCSLYKVQFLRYWSVM
;
A
#
# COMPACT_ATOMS: atom_id res chain seq x y z
N MET A 1 15.37 -11.81 -141.82
CA MET A 1 16.73 -11.25 -141.96
C MET A 1 17.49 -11.67 -140.70
N ARG A 2 18.27 -12.76 -140.78
CA ARG A 2 19.75 -12.77 -140.84
C ARG A 2 20.35 -12.04 -139.62
N SER A 3 20.74 -12.79 -138.60
CA SER A 3 22.11 -13.31 -138.34
C SER A 3 22.87 -12.29 -137.46
N ASP A 4 23.62 -12.62 -136.41
CA ASP A 4 24.70 -13.59 -136.30
C ASP A 4 25.02 -13.93 -134.82
N THR A 5 25.53 -15.14 -134.60
CA THR A 5 26.36 -15.57 -133.43
C THR A 5 27.71 -16.07 -134.00
N PRO A 6 28.73 -16.44 -133.18
CA PRO A 6 29.42 -15.82 -132.03
C PRO A 6 30.96 -15.78 -132.30
N PRO A 7 31.91 -15.64 -131.31
CA PRO A 7 32.37 -16.82 -130.54
C PRO A 7 32.92 -16.57 -129.10
N ASN A 8 32.68 -17.56 -128.24
CA ASN A 8 33.61 -18.27 -127.32
C ASN A 8 34.79 -17.53 -126.64
N ALA A 9 34.87 -17.57 -125.29
CA ALA A 9 36.09 -17.88 -124.53
C ALA A 9 35.80 -18.05 -123.02
N ASP A 10 36.31 -19.14 -122.46
CA ASP A 10 36.38 -19.47 -121.04
C ASP A 10 37.02 -18.37 -120.18
N ALA A 11 36.45 -18.17 -118.99
CA ALA A 11 37.21 -17.76 -117.81
C ALA A 11 36.52 -18.30 -116.56
N GLY A 12 37.04 -19.41 -116.05
CA GLY A 12 36.77 -19.86 -114.70
C GLY A 12 37.35 -18.90 -113.66
N GLY A 13 36.91 -19.10 -112.41
CA GLY A 13 37.41 -18.39 -111.23
C GLY A 13 36.52 -17.19 -110.91
N ASN A 14 36.05 -16.98 -109.68
CA ASN A 14 36.60 -17.42 -108.42
C ASN A 14 35.48 -17.23 -107.39
N CYS A 15 34.73 -18.28 -107.08
CA CYS A 15 33.93 -18.33 -105.88
C CYS A 15 34.92 -18.42 -104.71
N GLN A 16 35.40 -17.28 -104.22
CA GLN A 16 36.02 -17.23 -102.90
C GLN A 16 34.92 -17.45 -101.87
N SER A 17 34.58 -18.73 -101.66
CA SER A 17 34.04 -19.16 -100.39
C SER A 17 35.08 -18.84 -99.33
N GLU A 18 34.81 -17.82 -98.52
CA GLU A 18 35.51 -17.59 -97.26
C GLU A 18 35.59 -18.92 -96.46
N PRO A 19 36.68 -19.18 -95.74
CA PRO A 19 36.88 -20.46 -95.10
C PRO A 19 35.86 -20.65 -93.97
N ILE A 20 34.88 -21.55 -94.19
CA ILE A 20 33.86 -21.99 -93.23
C ILE A 20 34.47 -22.65 -91.96
N ASN A 21 35.80 -22.83 -91.91
CA ASN A 21 36.50 -23.49 -90.80
C ASN A 21 36.77 -22.61 -89.57
N ASN A 22 36.59 -21.28 -89.63
CA ASN A 22 36.85 -20.40 -88.48
C ASN A 22 35.65 -20.25 -87.53
N THR A 23 34.42 -20.28 -88.06
CA THR A 23 33.17 -20.09 -87.29
C THR A 23 32.90 -21.24 -86.32
N ALA A 24 33.10 -22.49 -86.74
CA ALA A 24 32.97 -23.65 -85.87
C ALA A 24 33.94 -23.65 -84.67
N SER A 25 35.13 -23.06 -84.83
CA SER A 25 36.14 -22.93 -83.78
C SER A 25 35.80 -21.81 -82.78
N THR A 26 35.27 -20.68 -83.27
CA THR A 26 34.77 -19.59 -82.41
C THR A 26 33.50 -19.99 -81.65
N ASP A 27 32.58 -20.72 -82.28
CA ASP A 27 31.34 -21.18 -81.64
C ASP A 27 31.64 -22.22 -80.55
N ALA A 28 32.60 -23.13 -80.78
CA ALA A 28 33.05 -24.08 -79.77
C ALA A 28 33.67 -23.39 -78.54
N LYS A 29 34.46 -22.33 -78.75
CA LYS A 29 35.03 -21.51 -77.67
C LYS A 29 33.95 -20.73 -76.91
N MET A 30 32.98 -20.17 -77.62
CA MET A 30 31.85 -19.46 -77.01
C MET A 30 30.99 -20.40 -76.15
N LEU A 31 30.70 -21.61 -76.66
CA LEU A 31 29.99 -22.64 -75.90
C LEU A 31 30.77 -23.06 -74.65
N GLN A 32 32.08 -23.28 -74.74
CA GLN A 32 32.89 -23.59 -73.55
C GLN A 32 32.84 -22.47 -72.50
N LEU A 33 32.89 -21.20 -72.91
CA LEU A 33 32.77 -20.06 -72.01
C LEU A 33 31.40 -20.01 -71.32
N ILE A 34 30.32 -20.24 -72.07
CA ILE A 34 28.95 -20.29 -71.55
C ILE A 34 28.79 -21.44 -70.54
N TYR A 35 29.28 -22.64 -70.88
CA TYR A 35 29.24 -23.77 -69.95
C TYR A 35 30.05 -23.51 -68.67
N GLY A 36 31.22 -22.86 -68.79
CA GLY A 36 32.03 -22.46 -67.65
C GLY A 36 31.30 -21.48 -66.73
N THR A 37 30.76 -20.40 -67.28
CA THR A 37 30.01 -19.38 -66.52
C THR A 37 28.74 -19.94 -65.88
N ILE A 38 27.98 -20.79 -66.59
CA ILE A 38 26.81 -21.47 -66.00
C ILE A 38 27.24 -22.32 -64.79
N ARG A 39 28.35 -23.04 -64.90
CA ARG A 39 28.85 -23.88 -63.80
C ARG A 39 29.27 -23.04 -62.60
N GLU A 40 29.96 -21.92 -62.83
CA GLU A 40 30.35 -20.98 -61.78
C GLU A 40 29.12 -20.39 -61.08
N LEU A 41 28.15 -19.86 -61.82
CA LEU A 41 26.89 -19.33 -61.28
C LEU A 41 26.11 -20.39 -60.49
N GLN A 42 26.08 -21.63 -60.97
CA GLN A 42 25.46 -22.75 -60.26
C GLN A 42 26.17 -23.05 -58.94
N THR A 43 27.51 -22.95 -58.88
CA THR A 43 28.27 -23.17 -57.65
C THR A 43 28.06 -22.05 -56.65
N GLU A 44 28.02 -20.80 -57.10
CA GLU A 44 27.77 -19.62 -56.28
C GLU A 44 26.35 -19.62 -55.71
N THR A 45 25.34 -19.85 -56.56
CA THR A 45 23.93 -19.96 -56.14
C THR A 45 23.73 -21.07 -55.10
N ARG A 46 24.43 -22.21 -55.25
CA ARG A 46 24.41 -23.30 -54.27
C ARG A 46 25.03 -22.88 -52.94
N ALA A 47 26.15 -22.15 -52.97
CA ALA A 47 26.81 -21.65 -51.77
C ALA A 47 25.94 -20.64 -51.03
N GLU A 48 25.32 -19.69 -51.74
CA GLU A 48 24.37 -18.73 -51.17
C GLU A 48 23.14 -19.42 -50.58
N SER A 49 22.54 -20.36 -51.32
CA SER A 49 21.42 -21.16 -50.83
C SER A 49 21.79 -21.94 -49.57
N TRP A 50 23.03 -22.44 -49.48
CA TRP A 50 23.52 -23.11 -48.29
C TRP A 50 23.68 -22.13 -47.11
N ARG A 51 24.25 -20.94 -47.33
CA ARG A 51 24.35 -19.89 -46.31
C ARG A 51 22.97 -19.47 -45.78
N ALA A 52 22.01 -19.24 -46.68
CA ALA A 52 20.64 -18.90 -46.32
C ALA A 52 19.98 -20.00 -45.47
N ARG A 53 20.13 -21.27 -45.85
CA ARG A 53 19.63 -22.41 -45.06
C ARG A 53 20.25 -22.47 -43.65
N MET A 54 21.54 -22.17 -43.53
CA MET A 54 22.20 -22.14 -42.23
C MET A 54 21.70 -20.97 -41.36
N ALA A 55 21.57 -19.78 -41.94
CA ALA A 55 21.01 -18.62 -41.24
C ALA A 55 19.58 -18.88 -40.74
N ILE A 56 18.72 -19.49 -41.57
CA ILE A 56 17.36 -19.89 -41.19
C ILE A 56 17.38 -20.86 -40.01
N LYS A 57 18.26 -21.87 -40.01
CA LYS A 57 18.38 -22.80 -38.88
C LYS A 57 18.80 -22.09 -37.59
N GLN A 58 19.74 -21.15 -37.66
CA GLN A 58 20.17 -20.38 -36.50
C GLN A 58 19.04 -19.50 -35.96
N LEU A 59 18.32 -18.81 -36.84
CA LEU A 59 17.15 -18.01 -36.47
C LEU A 59 16.05 -18.85 -35.86
N GLN A 60 15.75 -20.03 -36.40
CA GLN A 60 14.80 -20.97 -35.81
C GLN A 60 15.22 -21.39 -34.39
N GLY A 61 16.52 -21.61 -34.17
CA GLY A 61 17.06 -21.89 -32.84
C GLY A 61 16.87 -20.72 -31.88
N ALA A 62 17.18 -19.50 -32.32
CA ALA A 62 16.99 -18.29 -31.52
C ALA A 62 15.52 -18.05 -31.18
N VAL A 63 14.61 -18.16 -32.15
CA VAL A 63 13.16 -18.02 -31.95
C VAL A 63 12.64 -19.02 -30.92
N ARG A 64 13.08 -20.30 -30.98
CA ARG A 64 12.69 -21.29 -29.96
C ARG A 64 13.20 -20.95 -28.56
N LYS A 65 14.40 -20.38 -28.44
CA LYS A 65 14.94 -19.95 -27.14
C LYS A 65 14.14 -18.78 -26.57
N VAL A 66 13.82 -17.79 -27.41
CA VAL A 66 12.98 -16.66 -26.99
C VAL A 66 11.59 -17.14 -26.59
N ALA A 67 10.96 -18.01 -27.39
CA ALA A 67 9.64 -18.56 -27.06
C ALA A 67 9.63 -19.28 -25.72
N LYS A 68 10.65 -20.11 -25.42
CA LYS A 68 10.79 -20.75 -24.11
C LYS A 68 10.94 -19.73 -22.98
N SER A 69 11.79 -18.72 -23.18
CA SER A 69 11.99 -17.66 -22.19
C SER A 69 10.71 -16.86 -21.93
N CYS A 70 9.88 -16.61 -22.96
CA CYS A 70 8.59 -15.94 -22.79
C CYS A 70 7.66 -16.75 -21.90
N VAL A 71 7.53 -18.06 -22.14
CA VAL A 71 6.69 -18.94 -21.31
C VAL A 71 7.17 -18.97 -19.86
N GLU A 72 8.48 -19.06 -19.63
CA GLU A 72 9.04 -19.02 -18.28
C GLU A 72 8.79 -17.68 -17.56
N ILE A 73 8.81 -16.57 -18.30
CA ILE A 73 8.49 -15.24 -17.78
C ILE A 73 7.01 -15.12 -17.46
N GLU A 74 6.13 -15.61 -18.33
CA GLU A 74 4.68 -15.63 -18.10
C GLU A 74 4.30 -16.42 -16.86
N GLU A 75 4.91 -17.59 -16.66
CA GLU A 75 4.70 -18.40 -15.46
C GLU A 75 5.18 -17.65 -14.20
N LYS A 76 6.40 -17.10 -14.22
CA LYS A 76 6.92 -16.30 -13.10
C LYS A 76 6.04 -15.10 -12.82
N LEU A 77 5.60 -14.39 -13.86
CA LEU A 77 4.73 -13.23 -13.73
C LEU A 77 3.41 -13.62 -13.04
N SER A 78 2.76 -14.68 -13.50
CA SER A 78 1.53 -15.20 -12.88
C SER A 78 1.74 -15.54 -11.39
N THR A 79 2.86 -16.19 -11.04
CA THR A 79 3.16 -16.46 -9.63
C THR A 79 3.38 -15.19 -8.81
N THR A 80 4.03 -14.16 -9.39
CA THR A 80 4.26 -12.90 -8.71
C THR A 80 2.97 -12.10 -8.53
N GLU A 81 2.09 -12.08 -9.53
CA GLU A 81 0.79 -11.43 -9.47
C GLU A 81 -0.09 -12.05 -8.38
N ASN A 82 -0.13 -13.39 -8.30
CA ASN A 82 -0.85 -14.08 -7.24
C ASN A 82 -0.31 -13.74 -5.85
N ARG A 83 1.02 -13.69 -5.69
CA ARG A 83 1.66 -13.31 -4.43
C ARG A 83 1.36 -11.87 -4.04
N ILE A 84 1.36 -10.95 -5.00
CA ILE A 84 1.00 -9.53 -4.77
C ILE A 84 -0.45 -9.45 -4.30
N SER A 85 -1.38 -10.14 -4.98
CA SER A 85 -2.79 -10.14 -4.61
C SER A 85 -3.04 -10.66 -3.19
N ILE A 86 -2.31 -11.71 -2.77
CA ILE A 86 -2.38 -12.23 -1.39
C ILE A 86 -1.87 -11.19 -0.39
N VAL A 87 -0.71 -10.58 -0.66
CA VAL A 87 -0.12 -9.57 0.22
C VAL A 87 -1.03 -8.33 0.35
N GLU A 88 -1.64 -7.88 -0.75
CA GLU A 88 -2.57 -6.77 -0.74
C GLU A 88 -3.80 -7.06 0.14
N ALA A 89 -4.34 -8.28 0.06
CA ALA A 89 -5.45 -8.70 0.91
C ALA A 89 -5.04 -8.76 2.40
N GLU A 90 -3.87 -9.30 2.72
CA GLU A 90 -3.35 -9.34 4.09
C GLU A 90 -3.12 -7.93 4.66
N VAL A 91 -2.56 -7.02 3.86
CA VAL A 91 -2.35 -5.62 4.25
C VAL A 91 -3.68 -4.94 4.58
N GLU A 92 -4.73 -5.19 3.81
CA GLU A 92 -6.04 -4.60 4.07
C GLU A 92 -6.65 -5.09 5.39
N VAL A 93 -6.56 -6.40 5.65
CA VAL A 93 -6.98 -6.98 6.94
C VAL A 93 -6.19 -6.38 8.10
N LEU A 94 -4.86 -6.22 7.95
CA LEU A 94 -4.02 -5.64 8.99
C LEU A 94 -4.34 -4.17 9.26
N LYS A 95 -4.70 -3.39 8.23
CA LYS A 95 -5.14 -2.01 8.40
C LYS A 95 -6.44 -1.94 9.20
N GLU A 96 -7.44 -2.74 8.84
CA GLU A 96 -8.73 -2.78 9.55
C GLU A 96 -8.54 -3.16 11.03
N GLN A 97 -7.67 -4.14 11.30
CA GLN A 97 -7.31 -4.52 12.66
C GLN A 97 -6.61 -3.37 13.41
N ALA A 98 -5.65 -2.70 12.77
CA ALA A 98 -4.93 -1.58 13.36
C ALA A 98 -5.88 -0.42 13.71
N GLU A 99 -6.79 -0.05 12.81
CA GLU A 99 -7.81 0.98 13.06
C GLU A 99 -8.71 0.60 14.23
N THR A 100 -9.16 -0.66 14.28
CA THR A 100 -9.95 -1.17 15.39
C THR A 100 -9.21 -1.10 16.72
N HIS A 101 -7.92 -1.47 16.74
CA HIS A 101 -7.09 -1.41 17.94
C HIS A 101 -6.84 0.03 18.39
N ILE A 102 -6.56 0.93 17.46
CA ILE A 102 -6.43 2.37 17.74
C ILE A 102 -7.72 2.90 18.36
N GLY A 103 -8.88 2.59 17.77
CA GLY A 103 -10.19 3.00 18.32
C GLY A 103 -10.44 2.48 19.74
N LYS A 104 -10.06 1.23 20.03
CA LYS A 104 -10.17 0.68 21.40
C LYS A 104 -9.22 1.37 22.38
N LEU A 105 -7.98 1.63 21.96
CA LEU A 105 -6.99 2.31 22.81
C LEU A 105 -7.42 3.74 23.10
N THR A 106 -7.92 4.48 22.11
CA THR A 106 -8.41 5.85 22.32
C THR A 106 -9.60 5.89 23.26
N ASP A 107 -10.56 4.94 23.14
CA ASP A 107 -11.69 4.82 24.07
C ASP A 107 -11.22 4.52 25.52
N ILE A 108 -10.27 3.60 25.69
CA ILE A 108 -9.70 3.30 27.01
C ILE A 108 -8.99 4.52 27.59
N MET A 109 -8.18 5.22 26.79
CA MET A 109 -7.47 6.42 27.22
C MET A 109 -8.45 7.53 27.60
N TRP A 110 -9.52 7.71 26.83
CA TRP A 110 -10.56 8.69 27.12
C TRP A 110 -11.26 8.39 28.43
N LYS A 111 -11.68 7.14 28.64
CA LYS A 111 -12.29 6.69 29.89
C LYS A 111 -11.36 6.85 31.09
N ASP A 112 -10.08 6.50 30.94
CA ASP A 112 -9.12 6.70 32.04
C ASP A 112 -8.90 8.19 32.32
N TYR A 113 -8.82 9.04 31.30
CA TYR A 113 -8.74 10.49 31.45
C TYR A 113 -9.96 11.04 32.19
N GLU A 114 -11.17 10.67 31.75
CA GLU A 114 -12.43 11.05 32.40
C GLU A 114 -12.45 10.58 33.87
N ASN A 115 -12.01 9.35 34.14
CA ASN A 115 -11.92 8.81 35.49
C ASN A 115 -10.85 9.53 36.34
N ARG A 116 -9.73 9.98 35.76
CA ARG A 116 -8.73 10.80 36.48
C ARG A 116 -9.27 12.19 36.79
N GLN A 117 -10.01 12.80 35.87
CA GLN A 117 -10.66 14.09 36.10
C GLN A 117 -11.72 13.99 37.21
N ARG A 118 -12.51 12.91 37.25
CA ARG A 118 -13.46 12.65 38.36
C ARG A 118 -12.78 12.28 39.67
N ARG A 119 -11.57 11.71 39.66
CA ARG A 119 -10.83 11.36 40.88
C ARG A 119 -10.40 12.59 41.69
N ASN A 120 -10.39 13.79 41.13
CA ASN A 120 -10.10 15.01 41.89
C ASN A 120 -11.34 15.62 42.57
N ASN A 121 -12.50 14.95 42.46
CA ASN A 121 -13.76 15.42 42.98
C ASN A 121 -14.07 14.76 44.32
N LEU A 122 -14.09 15.54 45.40
CA LEU A 122 -14.56 15.08 46.71
C LEU A 122 -16.08 15.22 46.79
N ARG A 123 -16.74 14.18 47.32
CA ARG A 123 -18.19 14.14 47.53
C ARG A 123 -18.51 14.19 49.01
N PHE A 124 -19.17 15.27 49.44
CA PHE A 124 -19.66 15.41 50.82
C PHE A 124 -21.13 15.02 50.86
N LEU A 125 -21.51 14.12 51.77
CA LEU A 125 -22.88 13.66 52.00
C LEU A 125 -23.30 14.06 53.42
N GLY A 126 -24.59 14.23 53.67
CA GLY A 126 -25.06 14.50 55.04
C GLY A 126 -25.08 15.98 55.44
N ILE A 127 -24.86 16.90 54.49
CA ILE A 127 -24.95 18.35 54.77
C ILE A 127 -26.40 18.79 54.56
N GLU A 128 -27.03 19.27 55.63
CA GLU A 128 -28.38 19.82 55.63
C GLU A 128 -28.51 20.99 54.64
N GLU A 129 -29.54 20.94 53.80
CA GLU A 129 -29.80 21.96 52.80
C GLU A 129 -30.10 23.33 53.44
N GLY A 130 -29.33 24.35 53.04
CA GLY A 130 -29.56 25.74 53.45
C GLY A 130 -28.64 26.24 54.56
N VAL A 131 -27.90 25.34 55.23
CA VAL A 131 -26.89 25.70 56.26
C VAL A 131 -25.70 26.45 55.66
N GLU A 132 -25.42 26.21 54.38
CA GLU A 132 -24.36 26.86 53.61
C GLU A 132 -24.57 28.36 53.33
N GLY A 133 -25.80 28.86 53.43
CA GLY A 133 -26.12 30.26 53.11
C GLY A 133 -25.96 30.59 51.61
N ASN A 134 -25.59 31.84 51.31
CA ASN A 134 -25.51 32.36 49.92
C ASN A 134 -24.19 32.01 49.21
N ASP A 135 -23.15 31.61 49.96
CA ASP A 135 -21.84 31.24 49.41
C ASP A 135 -21.38 29.86 49.90
N ILE A 136 -21.72 28.87 49.10
CA ILE A 136 -21.40 27.45 49.30
C ILE A 136 -19.88 27.22 49.36
N ARG A 137 -19.09 27.96 48.58
CA ARG A 137 -17.65 27.78 48.52
C ARG A 137 -17.02 28.17 49.85
N THR A 138 -17.42 29.33 50.38
CA THR A 138 -16.95 29.81 51.67
C THR A 138 -17.36 28.89 52.82
N TYR A 139 -18.60 28.37 52.79
CA TYR A 139 -19.04 27.37 53.76
C TYR A 139 -18.17 26.11 53.73
N MET A 140 -17.92 25.56 52.54
CA MET A 140 -17.14 24.33 52.38
C MET A 140 -15.68 24.51 52.82
N ILE A 141 -15.07 25.67 52.54
CA ILE A 141 -13.72 26.02 53.04
C ILE A 141 -13.68 26.01 54.57
N LYS A 142 -14.67 26.62 55.23
CA LYS A 142 -14.78 26.63 56.69
C LYS A 142 -14.95 25.21 57.25
N LEU A 143 -15.82 24.41 56.62
CA LEU A 143 -16.04 23.02 57.01
C LEU A 143 -14.75 22.21 56.93
N LEU A 144 -13.98 22.36 55.84
CA LEU A 144 -12.71 21.65 55.65
C LEU A 144 -11.62 22.09 56.63
N ARG A 145 -11.49 23.39 56.90
CA ARG A 145 -10.57 23.92 57.93
C ARG A 145 -10.90 23.36 59.31
N ASN A 146 -12.18 23.24 59.64
CA ASN A 146 -12.63 22.72 60.93
C ASN A 146 -12.46 21.19 61.03
N ALA A 147 -12.73 20.46 59.96
CA ALA A 147 -12.64 18.99 59.93
C ALA A 147 -11.18 18.48 59.90
N PHE A 148 -10.27 19.25 59.31
CA PHE A 148 -8.84 18.91 59.17
C PHE A 148 -7.94 20.04 59.65
N PRO A 149 -7.93 20.35 60.96
CA PRO A 149 -7.09 21.41 61.53
C PRO A 149 -5.58 21.17 61.34
N GLU A 150 -5.17 19.91 61.18
CA GLU A 150 -3.80 19.50 60.85
C GLU A 150 -3.33 19.96 59.47
N LEU A 151 -4.25 20.31 58.57
CA LEU A 151 -3.96 20.80 57.22
C LEU A 151 -3.94 22.34 57.18
N THR A 152 -3.51 22.98 58.26
CA THR A 152 -3.46 24.46 58.43
C THR A 152 -2.54 25.17 57.43
N LYS A 153 -1.58 24.45 56.83
CA LYS A 153 -0.71 24.97 55.76
C LYS A 153 -1.37 24.93 54.38
N TRP A 154 -2.53 24.30 54.26
CA TRP A 154 -3.24 24.16 53.00
C TRP A 154 -4.13 25.38 52.77
N ASP A 155 -3.86 26.08 51.67
CA ASP A 155 -4.71 27.17 51.26
C ASP A 155 -5.94 26.65 50.50
N TRP A 156 -6.97 26.32 51.26
CA TRP A 156 -8.25 25.85 50.71
C TRP A 156 -8.92 26.86 49.76
N GLU A 157 -8.59 28.15 49.84
CA GLU A 157 -9.15 29.18 48.96
C GLU A 157 -8.56 29.14 47.55
N THR A 158 -7.36 28.61 47.37
CA THR A 158 -6.74 28.45 46.04
C THR A 158 -6.89 27.03 45.49
N GLU A 159 -6.99 26.04 46.37
CA GLU A 159 -7.02 24.62 45.98
C GLU A 159 -8.40 24.13 45.56
N ILE A 160 -9.47 24.77 46.05
CA ILE A 160 -10.84 24.46 45.66
C ILE A 160 -11.20 25.24 44.40
N GLN A 161 -11.20 24.55 43.26
CA GLN A 161 -11.49 25.18 41.97
C GLN A 161 -12.99 25.39 41.74
N ARG A 162 -13.82 24.43 42.16
CA ARG A 162 -15.27 24.49 41.98
C ARG A 162 -15.97 23.80 43.13
N VAL A 163 -17.04 24.42 43.62
CA VAL A 163 -17.98 23.81 44.55
C VAL A 163 -19.37 23.99 43.97
N HIS A 164 -20.12 22.91 43.89
CA HIS A 164 -21.50 22.99 43.47
C HIS A 164 -22.32 21.88 44.10
N ARG A 165 -23.61 22.17 44.23
CA ARG A 165 -24.65 21.21 44.57
C ARG A 165 -24.76 20.24 43.40
N PHE A 166 -24.58 18.96 43.66
CA PHE A 166 -24.94 17.93 42.70
C PHE A 166 -26.46 17.75 42.77
N PRO A 167 -27.19 17.90 41.66
CA PRO A 167 -28.62 17.69 41.66
C PRO A 167 -28.89 16.22 41.98
N LEU A 168 -29.35 15.94 43.20
CA LEU A 168 -30.00 14.67 43.50
C LEU A 168 -31.28 14.63 42.68
N ALA A 169 -31.28 13.87 41.59
CA ALA A 169 -32.52 13.43 40.98
C ALA A 169 -33.29 12.67 42.07
N ARG A 170 -34.29 13.35 42.64
CA ARG A 170 -35.04 12.93 43.82
C ARG A 170 -35.56 11.50 43.60
N ARG A 171 -35.24 10.60 44.54
CA ARG A 171 -35.96 9.38 44.95
C ARG A 171 -35.44 7.98 44.55
N ALA A 172 -34.51 7.77 43.63
CA ALA A 172 -34.12 6.38 43.28
C ALA A 172 -32.91 5.82 44.06
N ALA A 173 -31.91 6.65 44.41
CA ALA A 173 -30.64 6.16 44.98
C ALA A 173 -30.67 5.92 46.51
N ILE A 174 -31.62 6.55 47.23
CA ILE A 174 -31.75 6.44 48.68
C ILE A 174 -32.22 5.02 49.09
N ALA A 175 -32.97 4.32 48.24
CA ALA A 175 -33.45 2.96 48.52
C ALA A 175 -32.34 1.90 48.57
N THR A 176 -31.16 2.16 47.98
CA THR A 176 -30.01 1.23 47.99
C THR A 176 -29.05 1.43 49.17
N MET A 177 -29.12 2.58 49.85
CA MET A 177 -28.34 2.87 51.07
C MET A 177 -29.28 2.74 52.27
N GLY A 178 -29.45 1.51 52.74
CA GLY A 178 -30.50 1.12 53.69
C GLY A 178 -30.73 2.08 54.87
N ASP A 179 -32.00 2.43 55.06
CA ASP A 179 -32.73 2.70 56.32
C ASP A 179 -32.04 3.48 57.46
N ARG A 180 -31.06 4.33 57.19
CA ARG A 180 -30.40 5.12 58.25
C ARG A 180 -30.37 6.63 58.08
N PHE A 181 -31.12 7.18 57.13
CA PHE A 181 -31.26 8.63 56.99
C PHE A 181 -32.74 8.97 56.79
N GLU A 182 -33.44 9.14 57.91
CA GLU A 182 -34.76 9.76 57.95
C GLU A 182 -34.62 11.26 57.58
N ASP A 183 -35.42 11.68 56.61
CA ASP A 183 -35.97 13.03 56.38
C ASP A 183 -35.12 14.30 56.27
N ASP A 184 -33.78 14.24 56.24
CA ASP A 184 -33.00 15.45 55.98
C ASP A 184 -32.64 15.63 54.49
N ALA A 185 -32.81 16.86 53.99
CA ALA A 185 -32.40 17.28 52.66
C ALA A 185 -30.87 17.25 52.56
N LEU A 186 -30.30 16.06 52.34
CA LEU A 186 -28.86 15.86 52.28
C LEU A 186 -28.33 16.27 50.90
N MET A 187 -27.36 17.18 50.87
CA MET A 187 -26.74 17.66 49.64
C MET A 187 -25.45 16.91 49.33
N LEU A 188 -25.26 16.57 48.06
CA LEU A 188 -23.99 16.06 47.56
C LEU A 188 -23.19 17.23 46.99
N PHE A 189 -22.07 17.58 47.60
CA PHE A 189 -21.18 18.61 47.06
C PHE A 189 -20.04 17.97 46.29
N GLU A 190 -19.79 18.46 45.08
CA GLU A 190 -18.61 18.10 44.32
C GLU A 190 -17.56 19.22 44.43
N VAL A 191 -16.44 18.89 45.09
CA VAL A 191 -15.31 19.82 45.30
C VAL A 191 -14.13 19.34 44.46
N LEU A 192 -13.77 20.11 43.44
CA LEU A 192 -12.63 19.80 42.58
C LEU A 192 -11.35 20.38 43.19
N VAL A 193 -10.38 19.51 43.50
CA VAL A 193 -9.12 19.85 44.17
C VAL A 193 -7.93 19.55 43.26
N GLU A 194 -7.01 20.49 43.08
CA GLU A 194 -5.88 20.36 42.15
C GLU A 194 -4.83 19.33 42.59
N LYS A 195 -4.61 19.18 43.91
CA LYS A 195 -3.62 18.26 44.50
C LYS A 195 -4.22 17.40 45.60
N CYS A 196 -5.07 16.43 45.29
CA CYS A 196 -5.71 15.63 46.33
C CYS A 196 -4.77 14.55 46.94
N SER A 197 -3.87 14.94 47.87
CA SER A 197 -3.21 13.99 48.79
C SER A 197 -4.13 13.55 49.94
N LEU A 198 -5.33 14.13 50.03
CA LEU A 198 -6.40 13.81 51.00
C LEU A 198 -6.89 12.36 50.93
N TYR A 199 -6.80 11.68 49.77
CA TYR A 199 -7.14 10.26 49.66
C TYR A 199 -6.29 9.37 50.57
N LYS A 200 -5.04 9.76 50.88
CA LYS A 200 -4.20 9.06 51.86
C LYS A 200 -4.65 9.26 53.31
N VAL A 201 -5.33 10.38 53.61
CA VAL A 201 -5.75 10.73 54.97
C VAL A 201 -7.13 10.15 55.30
N GLN A 202 -8.05 10.10 54.33
CA GLN A 202 -9.40 9.55 54.55
C GLN A 202 -9.44 8.02 54.74
N PHE A 203 -8.57 7.25 54.06
CA PHE A 203 -8.54 5.80 54.26
C PHE A 203 -8.04 5.38 55.66
N LEU A 204 -7.29 6.24 56.36
CA LEU A 204 -6.77 5.94 57.69
C LEU A 204 -7.75 6.28 58.83
N ARG A 205 -8.68 7.24 58.64
CA ARG A 205 -9.65 7.60 59.71
C ARG A 205 -10.92 6.76 59.71
N TYR A 206 -11.41 6.31 58.56
CA TYR A 206 -12.64 5.48 58.52
C TYR A 206 -12.42 4.04 59.03
N TRP A 207 -11.18 3.56 59.11
CA TRP A 207 -10.87 2.22 59.65
C TRP A 207 -10.43 2.22 61.12
N SER A 208 -10.30 3.39 61.76
CA SER A 208 -9.91 3.51 63.17
C SER A 208 -11.08 3.85 64.11
N VAL A 209 -12.30 4.04 63.57
CA VAL A 209 -13.52 4.37 64.34
C VAL A 209 -14.66 3.38 64.05
N MET A 210 -14.33 2.20 63.51
CA MET A 210 -15.13 0.97 63.66
C MET A 210 -14.30 -0.04 64.44
#